data_AF-A0A845SSN0-F1
#
_entry.id   AF-A0A845SSN0-F1
#
_cell.length_a   1.000
_cell.length_b   1.000
_cell.length_c   1.000
_cell.angle_alpha   90.00
_cell.angle_beta   90.00
_cell.angle_gamma   90.00
#
_symmetry.space_group_name_H-M   'P 1'
#
loop_
_entity.id
_entity.type
_entity.pdbx_description
1 polymer ?
#
loop_
_entity_poly.entity_id
_entity_poly.type
_entity_poly.pdbx_seq_one_letter_code
_entity_poly.pdbx_strand_id
1 'polypeptide(L)'
;MRTVTASEAKQGLAGVLDAARREPVLIQRQKRDVAVVMSVEEYQRLVHLNVAEFQRFSDHVGASAQDAGLREAVLQELLNSED
;
A
#
# COMPACT_ATOMS: atom_id res chain seq x y z
N MET A 1 11.83 -7.41 -12.21
CA MET A 1 11.85 -7.86 -10.80
C MET A 1 12.71 -9.10 -10.72
N ARG A 2 13.84 -9.02 -10.03
CA ARG A 2 14.73 -10.16 -9.78
C ARG A 2 14.16 -11.04 -8.67
N THR A 3 14.30 -12.36 -8.78
CA THR A 3 13.95 -13.31 -7.72
C THR A 3 15.20 -13.98 -7.18
N VAL A 4 15.29 -14.11 -5.86
CA VAL A 4 16.36 -14.82 -5.15
C VAL A 4 15.77 -15.72 -4.08
N THR A 5 16.48 -16.77 -3.72
CA THR A 5 16.14 -17.59 -2.56
C THR A 5 16.48 -16.87 -1.25
N ALA A 6 15.83 -17.26 -0.15
CA ALA A 6 16.17 -16.78 1.18
C ALA A 6 17.64 -17.07 1.56
N SER A 7 18.20 -18.18 1.09
CA SER A 7 19.60 -18.52 1.31
C SER A 7 20.55 -17.58 0.57
N GLU A 8 20.27 -17.27 -0.71
CA GLU A 8 21.05 -16.31 -1.50
C GLU A 8 20.94 -14.90 -0.92
N ALA A 9 19.74 -14.48 -0.51
CA ALA A 9 19.53 -13.19 0.13
C ALA A 9 20.31 -13.06 1.45
N LYS A 10 20.35 -14.13 2.27
CA LYS A 10 21.14 -14.18 3.51
C LYS A 10 22.64 -14.07 3.24
N GLN A 11 23.14 -14.77 2.21
CA GLN A 11 24.57 -14.81 1.88
C GLN A 11 25.05 -13.54 1.16
N GLY A 12 24.19 -12.90 0.38
CA GLY A 12 24.53 -11.79 -0.52
C GLY A 12 23.71 -10.53 -0.30
N LEU A 13 23.41 -10.17 0.96
CA LEU A 13 22.52 -9.06 1.28
C LEU A 13 22.90 -7.74 0.60
N ALA A 14 24.20 -7.39 0.57
CA ALA A 14 24.68 -6.18 -0.10
C ALA A 14 24.25 -6.11 -1.59
N GLY A 15 24.40 -7.24 -2.31
CA GLY A 15 23.98 -7.33 -3.71
C GLY A 15 22.46 -7.28 -3.89
N VAL A 16 21.69 -7.75 -2.91
CA VAL A 16 20.22 -7.59 -2.90
C VAL A 16 19.85 -6.11 -2.74
N LEU A 17 20.51 -5.39 -1.83
CA LEU A 17 20.27 -3.96 -1.62
C LEU A 17 20.64 -3.14 -2.86
N ASP A 18 21.77 -3.44 -3.51
CA ASP A 18 22.18 -2.77 -4.75
C ASP A 18 21.25 -3.05 -5.93
N ALA A 19 20.63 -4.24 -5.97
CA ALA A 19 19.60 -4.57 -6.94
C ALA A 19 18.29 -3.83 -6.64
N ALA A 20 17.88 -3.78 -5.36
CA ALA A 20 16.66 -3.13 -4.89
C ALA A 20 16.60 -1.62 -5.20
N ARG A 21 17.76 -0.96 -5.37
CA ARG A 21 17.86 0.43 -5.83
C ARG A 21 17.43 0.64 -7.29
N ARG A 22 17.44 -0.41 -8.10
CA ARG A 22 17.08 -0.35 -9.54
C ARG A 22 15.69 -0.93 -9.80
N GLU A 23 15.37 -2.04 -9.13
CA GLU A 23 14.06 -2.66 -9.20
C GLU A 23 13.80 -3.51 -7.96
N PRO A 24 12.53 -3.75 -7.58
CA PRO A 24 12.21 -4.67 -6.50
C PRO A 24 12.83 -6.07 -6.68
N VAL A 25 13.20 -6.69 -5.57
CA VAL A 25 13.75 -8.04 -5.49
C VAL A 25 12.80 -8.92 -4.68
N LEU A 26 12.30 -9.99 -5.29
CA LEU A 26 11.48 -10.99 -4.64
C LEU A 26 12.35 -12.04 -3.94
N ILE A 27 12.07 -12.30 -2.68
CA ILE A 27 12.71 -13.36 -1.89
C ILE A 27 11.76 -14.55 -1.78
N GLN A 28 12.25 -15.73 -2.15
CA GLN A 28 11.51 -16.98 -2.07
C GLN A 28 12.09 -17.95 -1.04
N ARG A 29 11.23 -18.69 -0.34
CA ARG A 29 11.61 -19.82 0.51
C ARG A 29 10.77 -21.03 0.14
N GLN A 30 11.42 -22.15 -0.18
CA GLN A 30 10.72 -23.38 -0.60
C GLN A 30 9.70 -23.14 -1.74
N LYS A 31 10.09 -22.35 -2.75
CA LYS A 31 9.24 -21.93 -3.89
C LYS A 31 8.01 -21.10 -3.53
N ARG A 32 7.94 -20.55 -2.30
CA ARG A 32 6.92 -19.57 -1.91
C ARG A 32 7.53 -18.18 -1.82
N ASP A 33 6.81 -17.20 -2.34
CA ASP A 33 7.12 -15.78 -2.19
C ASP A 33 6.95 -15.40 -0.71
N VAL A 34 8.00 -14.85 -0.09
CA VAL A 34 7.98 -14.56 1.35
C VAL A 34 8.31 -13.10 1.70
N ALA A 35 9.03 -12.39 0.83
CA ALA A 35 9.32 -10.97 1.04
C ALA A 35 9.66 -10.29 -0.28
N VAL A 36 9.50 -8.98 -0.32
CA VAL A 36 10.04 -8.11 -1.39
C VAL A 36 10.94 -7.08 -0.74
N VAL A 37 12.11 -6.86 -1.31
CA VAL A 37 13.02 -5.75 -0.97
C VAL A 37 12.98 -4.74 -2.10
N MET A 38 12.78 -3.47 -1.78
CA MET A 38 12.74 -2.36 -2.74
C MET A 38 13.38 -1.13 -2.13
N SER A 39 13.65 -0.12 -2.94
CA SER A 39 14.13 1.16 -2.43
C SER A 39 13.06 1.84 -1.56
N VAL A 40 13.51 2.73 -0.68
CA VAL A 40 12.61 3.49 0.20
C VAL A 40 11.70 4.40 -0.62
N GLU A 41 12.22 4.98 -1.71
CA GLU A 41 11.48 5.84 -2.62
C GLU A 41 10.33 5.08 -3.30
N GLU A 42 10.58 3.85 -3.77
CA GLU A 42 9.53 3.01 -4.37
C GLU A 42 8.48 2.59 -3.34
N TYR A 43 8.90 2.24 -2.11
CA TYR A 43 7.97 1.95 -1.03
C TYR A 43 7.07 3.17 -0.72
N GLN A 44 7.65 4.36 -0.57
CA GLN A 44 6.90 5.59 -0.33
C GLN A 44 5.97 5.92 -1.50
N ARG A 45 6.41 5.70 -2.74
CA ARG A 45 5.57 5.88 -3.93
C ARG A 45 4.31 5.01 -3.87
N LEU A 46 4.45 3.73 -3.50
CA LEU A 46 3.31 2.82 -3.34
C LEU A 46 2.38 3.25 -2.20
N VAL A 47 2.94 3.65 -1.06
CA VAL A 47 2.13 4.15 0.07
C VAL A 47 1.31 5.37 -0.34
N HIS A 48 1.93 6.36 -1.00
CA HIS A 48 1.24 7.55 -1.46
C HIS A 48 0.17 7.24 -2.51
N LEU A 49 0.43 6.29 -3.41
CA LEU A 49 -0.57 5.84 -4.39
C LEU A 49 -1.81 5.25 -3.70
N ASN A 50 -1.62 4.40 -2.69
CA ASN A 50 -2.73 3.81 -1.93
C ASN A 50 -3.54 4.88 -1.20
N VAL A 51 -2.88 5.86 -0.58
CA VAL A 51 -3.55 6.98 0.09
C VAL A 51 -4.36 7.81 -0.91
N ALA A 52 -3.78 8.14 -2.06
CA ALA A 52 -4.45 8.92 -3.10
C ALA A 52 -5.63 8.17 -3.74
N GLU A 53 -5.55 6.85 -3.85
CA GLU A 53 -6.68 6.02 -4.28
C GLU A 53 -7.80 6.01 -3.25
N PHE A 54 -7.47 5.81 -1.97
CA PHE A 54 -8.45 5.87 -0.89
C PHE A 54 -9.14 7.23 -0.82
N GLN A 55 -8.39 8.32 -0.91
CA GLN A 55 -8.95 9.69 -0.92
C GLN A 55 -9.95 9.87 -2.07
N ARG A 56 -9.58 9.46 -3.30
CA ARG A 56 -10.49 9.54 -4.45
C ARG A 56 -11.76 8.71 -4.26
N PHE A 57 -11.64 7.52 -3.65
CA PHE A 57 -12.78 6.71 -3.29
C PHE A 57 -13.68 7.43 -2.26
N SER A 58 -13.10 7.97 -1.19
CA SER A 58 -13.83 8.73 -0.16
C SER A 58 -14.51 9.97 -0.73
N ASP A 59 -13.85 10.71 -1.62
CA ASP A 59 -14.43 11.88 -2.30
C ASP A 59 -15.64 11.48 -3.15
N HIS A 60 -15.53 10.36 -3.88
CA HIS A 60 -16.62 9.83 -4.69
C HIS A 60 -17.82 9.38 -3.85
N VAL A 61 -17.57 8.66 -2.75
CA VAL A 61 -18.62 8.23 -1.81
C VAL A 61 -19.25 9.45 -1.14
N GLY A 62 -18.45 10.43 -0.73
CA GLY A 62 -18.90 11.67 -0.11
C GLY A 62 -19.82 12.47 -1.03
N ALA A 63 -19.43 12.64 -2.30
CA ALA A 63 -20.27 13.30 -3.30
C ALA A 63 -21.59 12.56 -3.51
N SER A 64 -21.55 11.23 -3.67
CA SER A 64 -22.75 10.41 -3.85
C SER A 64 -23.69 10.48 -2.63
N ALA A 65 -23.14 10.52 -1.42
CA ALA A 65 -23.92 10.67 -0.20
C ALA A 65 -24.57 12.05 -0.09
N GLN A 66 -23.85 13.12 -0.46
CA GLN A 66 -24.40 14.47 -0.52
C GLN A 66 -25.55 14.57 -1.52
N ASP A 67 -25.38 13.98 -2.72
CA ASP A 67 -26.43 13.90 -3.74
C ASP A 67 -27.66 13.12 -3.24
N ALA A 68 -27.45 12.10 -2.40
CA ALA A 68 -28.50 11.34 -1.73
C ALA A 68 -29.13 12.07 -0.52
N GLY A 69 -28.67 13.28 -0.19
CA GLY A 69 -29.26 14.13 0.84
C GLY A 69 -28.54 14.10 2.20
N LEU A 70 -27.35 13.50 2.29
CA LEU A 70 -26.49 13.59 3.47
C LEU A 70 -26.03 15.05 3.65
N ARG A 71 -26.62 15.72 4.64
CA ARG A 71 -26.27 17.09 5.06
C ARG A 71 -25.69 17.06 6.47
N GLU A 72 -25.08 18.17 6.88
CA GLU A 72 -24.47 18.30 8.21
C GLU A 72 -25.38 17.83 9.35
N ALA A 73 -26.65 18.24 9.36
CA ALA A 73 -27.60 17.82 10.40
C ALA A 73 -27.82 16.30 10.43
N VAL A 74 -27.94 15.65 9.26
CA VAL A 74 -28.14 14.19 9.15
C VAL A 74 -26.86 13.45 9.55
N LEU A 75 -25.69 13.98 9.16
CA LEU A 75 -24.41 13.41 9.55
C LEU A 75 -24.21 13.48 11.07
N GLN A 76 -24.52 14.62 11.68
CA GLN A 76 -24.45 14.79 13.14
C GLN A 76 -25.42 13.86 13.85
N GLU A 77 -26.63 13.67 13.33
CA GLU A 77 -27.57 12.68 13.87
C GLU A 77 -26.99 11.27 13.81
N LEU A 78 -26.42 10.86 12.68
CA LEU A 78 -25.79 9.54 12.50
C LEU A 78 -24.61 9.31 13.45
N LEU A 79 -23.69 10.28 13.56
CA LEU A 79 -22.51 10.17 14.43
C LEU A 79 -22.87 10.16 15.92
N ASN A 80 -23.96 10.81 16.31
CA ASN A 80 -24.46 10.80 17.68
C ASN A 80 -25.40 9.62 17.96
N SER A 81 -25.81 8.86 16.93
CA SER A 81 -26.65 7.67 17.06
C SER A 81 -25.87 6.39 17.32
N GLU A 82 -24.54 6.45 17.39
CA GLU A 82 -23.70 5.34 17.84
C GLU A 82 -23.69 5.24 19.37
N ASP A 83 -24.77 4.67 19.91
CA ASP A 83 -24.89 3.96 21.21
C ASP A 83 -25.65 2.63 20.98
#